data_AF-A0A969I2U4-F1
#
_entry.id   AF-A0A969I2U4-F1
#
_cell.length_a   1.000
_cell.length_b   1.000
_cell.length_c   1.000
_cell.angle_alpha   90.00
_cell.angle_beta   90.00
_cell.angle_gamma   90.00
#
_symmetry.space_group_name_H-M   'P 1'
#
loop_
_entity.id
_entity.type
_entity.pdbx_description
1 polymer ?
#
loop_
_entity_poly.entity_id
_entity_poly.type
_entity_poly.pdbx_seq_one_letter_code
_entity_poly.pdbx_strand_id
1 'polypeptide(L)'
;MPLFAIELPDDTLALAGLSAGGLQQFARETVVVRLYEQGRVTSGWLAAALSLARRAALDVISSYGVSIFAETMDDEKSYRPQGKINNPPPAHAAGGPVQLSSGPC
;
A
#
# COMPACT_ATOMS: atom_id res chain seq x y z
N MET A 1 -33.54 -11.05 -6.55
CA MET A 1 -32.61 -11.00 -5.40
C MET A 1 -33.42 -10.63 -4.18
N PRO A 2 -33.41 -11.42 -3.09
CA PRO A 2 -34.16 -11.08 -1.90
C PRO A 2 -33.55 -9.84 -1.22
N LEU A 3 -34.40 -8.90 -0.84
CA LEU A 3 -34.02 -7.73 -0.06
C LEU A 3 -34.18 -8.11 1.41
N PHE A 4 -33.08 -8.21 2.16
CA PHE A 4 -33.12 -8.40 3.60
C PHE A 4 -33.24 -7.03 4.26
N ALA A 5 -34.46 -6.65 4.64
CA ALA A 5 -34.71 -5.48 5.47
C ALA A 5 -34.56 -5.87 6.95
N ILE A 6 -33.60 -5.28 7.63
CA ILE A 6 -33.46 -5.42 9.08
C ILE A 6 -34.20 -4.23 9.69
N GLU A 7 -35.35 -4.49 10.32
CA GLU A 7 -36.02 -3.47 11.14
C GLU A 7 -35.33 -3.41 12.50
N LEU A 8 -34.70 -2.26 12.79
CA LEU A 8 -34.17 -1.99 14.12
C LEU A 8 -35.15 -1.10 14.89
N PRO A 9 -35.64 -1.54 16.06
CA PRO A 9 -36.42 -0.67 16.95
C PRO A 9 -35.59 0.53 17.41
N ASP A 10 -36.20 1.72 17.48
CA ASP A 10 -35.51 2.95 17.87
C ASP A 10 -34.87 2.86 19.26
N ASP A 11 -35.45 2.08 20.17
CA ASP A 11 -34.91 1.83 21.52
C ASP A 11 -33.52 1.18 21.48
N THR A 12 -33.26 0.32 20.48
CA THR A 12 -31.97 -0.34 20.31
C THR A 12 -30.90 0.61 19.78
N LEU A 13 -31.29 1.53 18.89
CA LEU A 13 -30.44 2.59 18.37
C LEU A 13 -30.09 3.62 19.46
N ALA A 14 -31.09 3.98 20.27
CA ALA A 14 -30.94 4.88 21.41
C ALA A 14 -29.97 4.31 22.46
N LEU A 15 -30.04 3.01 22.75
CA LEU A 15 -29.11 2.34 23.68
C LEU A 15 -27.65 2.40 23.18
N ALA A 16 -27.45 2.37 21.86
CA ALA A 16 -26.13 2.51 21.24
C ALA A 16 -25.69 3.97 21.04
N GLY A 17 -26.55 4.95 21.37
CA GLY A 17 -26.31 6.36 21.09
C GLY A 17 -26.24 6.69 19.60
N LEU A 18 -26.81 5.84 18.74
CA LEU A 18 -26.79 5.97 17.28
C LEU A 18 -28.14 6.46 16.78
N SER A 19 -28.12 7.26 15.71
CA SER A 19 -29.31 7.52 14.91
C SER A 19 -29.40 6.51 13.76
N ALA A 20 -30.60 6.30 13.21
CA ALA A 20 -30.79 5.44 12.03
C ALA A 20 -29.89 5.85 10.85
N GLY A 21 -29.74 7.17 10.62
CA GLY A 21 -28.83 7.70 9.60
C GLY A 21 -27.36 7.44 9.90
N GLY A 22 -26.95 7.53 11.18
CA GLY A 22 -25.60 7.19 11.61
C GLY A 22 -25.27 5.71 11.41
N LEU A 23 -26.20 4.82 11.75
CA LEU A 23 -26.04 3.38 11.52
C LEU A 23 -25.96 3.06 10.03
N GLN A 24 -26.80 3.68 9.20
CA GLN A 24 -26.79 3.47 7.75
C GLN A 24 -25.46 3.90 7.14
N GLN A 25 -24.93 5.05 7.55
CA GLN A 25 -23.62 5.52 7.11
C GLN A 25 -22.51 4.56 7.54
N PHE A 26 -22.53 4.11 8.80
CA PHE A 26 -21.57 3.15 9.33
C PHE A 26 -21.61 1.81 8.57
N ALA A 27 -22.81 1.29 8.30
CA ALA A 27 -22.99 0.06 7.54
C ALA A 27 -22.43 0.19 6.11
N ARG A 28 -22.72 1.32 5.45
CA ARG A 28 -22.20 1.62 4.11
C ARG A 28 -20.68 1.67 4.09
N GLU A 29 -20.07 2.38 5.03
CA GLU A 29 -18.61 2.45 5.17
C GLU A 29 -18.00 1.06 5.40
N THR A 30 -18.55 0.31 6.35
CA THR A 30 -18.07 -1.02 6.71
C THR A 30 -18.11 -1.99 5.53
N VAL A 31 -19.20 -2.00 4.76
CA VAL A 31 -19.34 -2.86 3.57
C VAL A 31 -18.26 -2.54 2.54
N VAL A 32 -18.06 -1.25 2.27
CA VAL A 32 -17.09 -0.80 1.27
C VAL A 32 -15.65 -1.13 1.71
N VAL A 33 -15.32 -0.95 2.99
CA VAL A 33 -14.02 -1.33 3.55
C VAL A 33 -13.77 -2.85 3.43
N ARG A 34 -14.78 -3.67 3.73
CA ARG A 34 -14.66 -5.14 3.58
C ARG A 34 -14.47 -5.58 2.13
N LEU A 35 -15.12 -4.91 1.19
CA LEU A 35 -14.88 -5.18 -0.24
C LEU A 35 -13.44 -4.83 -0.66
N TYR A 36 -12.88 -3.74 -0.10
CA TYR A 36 -11.49 -3.35 -0.36
C TYR A 36 -10.51 -4.38 0.23
N GLU A 37 -10.71 -4.80 1.48
CA GLU A 37 -9.91 -5.84 2.13
C GLU A 37 -9.91 -7.16 1.36
N GLN A 38 -11.04 -7.53 0.76
CA GLN A 38 -11.17 -8.73 -0.09
C GLN A 38 -10.55 -8.55 -1.49
N GLY A 39 -9.95 -7.40 -1.80
CA GLY A 39 -9.40 -7.09 -3.12
C GLY A 39 -10.46 -6.97 -4.22
N ARG A 40 -11.75 -6.83 -3.86
CA ARG A 40 -12.87 -6.76 -4.83
C ARG A 40 -13.01 -5.36 -5.43
N VAL A 41 -12.53 -4.35 -4.74
CA VAL A 41 -12.57 -2.95 -5.17
C VAL A 41 -11.22 -2.28 -4.91
N THR A 42 -10.91 -1.26 -5.71
CA THR A 42 -9.67 -0.49 -5.55
C THR A 42 -9.87 0.65 -4.54
N SER A 43 -8.77 1.20 -4.02
CA SER A 43 -8.81 2.37 -3.13
C SER A 43 -9.41 3.61 -3.82
N GLY A 44 -9.22 3.75 -5.14
CA GLY A 44 -9.87 4.81 -5.92
C GLY A 44 -11.37 4.62 -6.04
N TRP A 45 -11.83 3.38 -6.23
CA TRP A 45 -13.26 3.06 -6.23
C TRP A 45 -13.90 3.30 -4.86
N LEU A 46 -13.23 2.90 -3.78
CA LEU A 46 -13.69 3.15 -2.41
C LEU A 46 -13.84 4.65 -2.12
N ALA A 47 -12.87 5.47 -2.52
CA ALA A 47 -12.93 6.92 -2.34
C ALA A 47 -14.13 7.54 -3.08
N ALA A 48 -14.35 7.13 -4.33
CA ALA A 48 -15.51 7.55 -5.10
C ALA A 48 -16.83 7.07 -4.48
N ALA A 49 -16.88 5.81 -4.04
CA ALA A 49 -18.04 5.23 -3.38
C ALA A 49 -18.39 6.01 -2.10
N LEU A 50 -17.41 6.45 -1.31
CA LEU A 50 -17.66 7.22 -0.09
C LEU A 50 -17.81 8.73 -0.32
N SER A 51 -17.67 9.23 -1.56
CA SER A 51 -17.58 10.66 -1.87
C SER A 51 -16.49 11.39 -1.07
N LEU A 52 -15.38 10.69 -0.80
CA LEU A 52 -14.24 11.20 -0.03
C LEU A 52 -13.05 11.46 -0.95
N ALA A 53 -12.21 12.41 -0.55
CA ALA A 53 -10.88 12.53 -1.12
C ALA A 53 -10.07 11.26 -0.83
N ARG A 54 -9.17 10.88 -1.74
CA ARG A 54 -8.37 9.65 -1.62
C ARG A 54 -7.65 9.51 -0.27
N ARG A 55 -7.07 10.58 0.27
CA ARG A 55 -6.40 10.56 1.58
C ARG A 55 -7.37 10.24 2.72
N ALA A 56 -8.50 10.95 2.78
CA ALA A 56 -9.54 10.69 3.78
C ALA A 56 -10.09 9.26 3.69
N ALA A 57 -10.22 8.73 2.48
CA ALA A 57 -10.61 7.34 2.25
C ALA A 57 -9.58 6.33 2.79
N LEU A 58 -8.29 6.61 2.66
CA LEU A 58 -7.22 5.79 3.25
C LEU A 58 -7.21 5.88 4.78
N ASP A 59 -7.51 7.04 5.34
CA ASP A 59 -7.65 7.22 6.79
C ASP A 59 -8.81 6.38 7.33
N VAL A 60 -9.93 6.32 6.61
CA VAL A 60 -11.06 5.42 6.92
C VAL A 60 -10.59 3.96 6.86
N ILE A 61 -9.94 3.51 5.80
CA ILE A 61 -9.45 2.12 5.73
C ILE A 61 -8.54 1.78 6.92
N SER A 62 -7.66 2.71 7.28
CA SER A 62 -6.74 2.58 8.42
C SER A 62 -7.47 2.47 9.76
N SER A 63 -8.55 3.23 9.96
CA SER A 63 -9.33 3.18 11.22
C SER A 63 -10.04 1.84 11.44
N TYR A 64 -10.31 1.10 10.37
CA TYR A 64 -10.86 -0.26 10.42
C TYR A 64 -9.76 -1.34 10.53
N GLY A 65 -8.48 -0.95 10.68
CA GLY A 65 -7.35 -1.87 10.84
C GLY A 65 -6.98 -2.63 9.56
N VAL A 66 -7.46 -2.19 8.40
CA VAL A 66 -7.16 -2.83 7.11
C VAL A 66 -5.83 -2.31 6.57
N SER A 67 -4.91 -3.22 6.25
CA SER A 67 -3.62 -2.84 5.67
C SER A 67 -3.81 -2.28 4.26
N ILE A 68 -3.27 -1.08 4.03
CA ILE A 68 -3.30 -0.38 2.73
C ILE A 68 -2.36 -1.06 1.71
N PHE A 69 -1.49 -1.96 2.17
CA PHE A 69 -0.47 -2.65 1.38
C PHE A 69 -0.83 -4.10 1.03
N ALA A 70 -2.12 -4.43 0.93
CA ALA A 70 -2.55 -5.67 0.29
C ALA A 70 -2.54 -5.53 -1.25
N GLU A 71 -1.43 -5.05 -1.82
CA GLU A 71 -1.06 -5.51 -3.15
C GLU A 71 -0.59 -6.94 -2.92
N THR A 72 -1.26 -7.90 -3.54
CA THR A 72 -0.86 -9.31 -3.53
C THR A 72 0.63 -9.40 -3.86
N MET A 73 1.46 -9.54 -2.83
CA MET A 73 2.73 -10.21 -2.98
C MET A 73 2.35 -11.65 -3.28
N ASP A 74 2.18 -11.95 -4.55
CA ASP A 74 2.55 -13.26 -5.04
C ASP A 74 4.01 -13.43 -4.63
N ASP A 75 4.24 -14.13 -3.52
CA ASP A 75 5.53 -14.68 -3.15
C ASP A 75 5.92 -15.78 -4.15
N GLU A 76 5.90 -15.49 -5.45
CA GLU A 76 6.67 -16.25 -6.42
C GLU A 76 8.14 -15.87 -6.24
N LYS A 77 8.72 -16.60 -5.30
CA LYS A 77 10.14 -16.93 -5.16
C LYS A 77 10.91 -16.89 -6.49
N SER A 78 11.33 -15.70 -6.93
CA SER A 78 12.49 -15.57 -7.81
C SER A 78 13.73 -15.40 -6.95
N TYR A 79 14.20 -16.51 -6.37
CA TYR A 79 15.60 -16.59 -5.95
C TYR A 79 16.46 -16.41 -7.21
N ARG A 80 16.97 -15.20 -7.43
CA ARG A 80 18.12 -14.99 -8.31
C ARG A 80 19.37 -15.31 -7.48
N PRO A 81 20.11 -16.41 -7.75
CA PRO A 81 21.43 -16.55 -7.17
C PRO A 81 22.26 -15.34 -7.58
N GLN A 82 22.79 -14.61 -6.60
CA GLN A 82 23.74 -13.53 -6.86
C GLN A 82 24.94 -14.14 -7.59
N GLY A 83 25.05 -13.85 -8.89
CA GLY A 83 26.28 -14.07 -9.63
C GLY A 83 27.39 -13.27 -8.96
N LYS A 84 28.39 -13.97 -8.44
CA LYS A 84 29.62 -13.40 -7.90
C LYS A 84 30.18 -12.40 -8.92
N ILE A 85 30.26 -11.13 -8.54
CA ILE A 85 31.07 -10.12 -9.21
C ILE A 85 32.54 -10.50 -9.05
N ASN A 86 33.04 -11.39 -9.91
CA ASN A 86 34.47 -11.58 -10.12
C ASN A 86 34.91 -10.53 -11.15
N ASN A 87 35.17 -9.31 -10.70
CA ASN A 87 36.04 -8.41 -11.46
C ASN A 87 37.46 -8.64 -10.91
N PRO A 88 38.39 -9.23 -11.68
CA PRO A 88 39.77 -9.34 -11.21
C PRO A 88 40.37 -7.93 -11.07
N PRO A 89 41.22 -7.68 -10.05
CA PRO A 89 41.84 -6.38 -9.87
C PRO A 89 42.71 -6.02 -11.08
N PRO A 90 42.75 -4.75 -11.51
CA PRO A 90 43.58 -4.35 -12.63
C PRO A 90 45.05 -4.64 -12.32
N ALA A 91 45.68 -5.43 -13.21
CA ALA A 91 47.08 -5.77 -13.15
C ALA A 91 47.94 -4.50 -13.10
N HIS A 92 48.92 -4.50 -12.20
CA HIS A 92 49.96 -3.49 -12.11
C HIS A 92 50.54 -3.19 -13.50
N ALA A 93 50.34 -1.95 -13.98
CA ALA A 93 51.11 -1.43 -15.11
C ALA A 93 52.54 -1.20 -14.63
N ALA A 94 53.39 -2.18 -14.92
CA ALA A 94 54.83 -2.05 -14.85
C ALA A 94 55.33 -1.08 -15.93
N GLY A 95 56.23 -0.17 -15.55
CA GLY A 95 57.29 0.31 -16.44
C GLY A 95 57.14 1.71 -17.05
N GLY A 96 57.82 2.69 -16.46
CA GLY A 96 58.24 3.92 -17.12
C GLY A 96 59.16 4.73 -16.20
N PRO A 97 60.46 4.90 -16.49
CA PRO A 97 61.38 5.60 -15.59
C PRO A 97 61.15 7.12 -15.61
N VAL A 98 61.18 7.70 -14.43
CA VAL A 98 61.26 9.16 -14.21
C VAL A 98 62.66 9.63 -14.60
N GLN A 99 62.76 10.53 -15.59
CA GLN A 99 63.94 11.38 -15.78
C GLN A 99 63.57 12.85 -15.57
N LEU A 100 64.13 13.44 -14.51
CA LEU A 100 64.32 14.88 -14.36
C LEU A 100 65.66 15.26 -15.03
N SER A 101 65.66 16.19 -15.98
CA SER A 101 66.80 17.10 -16.21
C SER A 101 66.43 18.32 -17.06
N SER A 102 66.41 19.49 -16.40
CA SER A 102 66.98 20.79 -16.78
C SER A 102 67.05 21.29 -18.25
N GLY A 103 66.48 22.50 -18.47
CA GLY A 103 67.02 23.58 -19.31
C GLY A 103 66.45 23.74 -20.73
N PRO A 104 66.18 24.99 -21.19
CA PRO A 104 67.22 25.61 -22.01
C PRO A 104 67.44 27.13 -21.80
N CYS A 105 68.68 27.54 -22.13
CA CYS A 105 69.20 28.88 -22.44
C CYS A 105 69.29 29.94 -21.33
#